data_AF-A0A1S4A2A8-F1
#
_entry.id   AF-A0A1S4A2A8-F1
#
_cell.length_a   1.000
_cell.length_b   1.000
_cell.length_c   1.000
_cell.angle_alpha   90.00
_cell.angle_beta   90.00
_cell.angle_gamma   90.00
#
_symmetry.space_group_name_H-M   'P 1'
#
loop_
_entity.id
_entity.type
_entity.pdbx_description
1 polymer ?
#
loop_
_entity_poly.entity_id
_entity_poly.type
_entity_poly.pdbx_seq_one_letter_code
_entity_poly.pdbx_strand_id
1 'polypeptide(L)'
;MAARFARSIGALSSSVALRSAAGIETFSHGAFKSRCSSYSSSSESEYPKPTKKITDRFSGVIDSVNDRQFENLPGKGKPLDLNTNPHADPAEDTLYRILSRNKCAPEWVELNKEIRSNVVDWRSALKKAWTHKDSVGDSKWIEASESLKLQMRDINNKVFRYNLIVPFGREMFGLKWEKEIDRLKEESAGS
;
A
#
# COMPACT_ATOMS: atom_id res chain seq x y z
N MET A 1 -6.14 -60.29 -45.55
CA MET A 1 -4.69 -60.01 -45.62
C MET A 1 -4.52 -58.55 -45.22
N ALA A 2 -4.29 -58.22 -43.95
CA ALA A 2 -3.02 -58.27 -43.23
C ALA A 2 -1.93 -57.41 -43.89
N ALA A 3 -1.67 -56.23 -43.31
CA ALA A 3 -0.34 -55.64 -43.24
C ALA A 3 -0.30 -54.59 -42.12
N ARG A 4 0.29 -55.02 -41.00
CA ARG A 4 0.81 -54.14 -39.95
C ARG A 4 2.07 -53.47 -40.49
N PHE A 5 2.26 -52.18 -40.20
CA PHE A 5 3.58 -51.58 -40.26
C PHE A 5 3.87 -50.85 -38.96
N ALA A 6 4.75 -51.46 -38.17
CA ALA A 6 5.47 -50.83 -37.07
C ALA A 6 6.77 -50.22 -37.62
N ARG A 7 7.20 -49.10 -37.07
CA ARG A 7 8.64 -48.78 -36.97
C ARG A 7 8.91 -47.82 -35.81
N SER A 8 9.87 -48.24 -35.00
CA SER A 8 10.47 -47.61 -33.82
C SER A 8 11.94 -47.36 -34.12
N ILE A 9 12.46 -46.17 -33.76
CA ILE A 9 13.86 -45.83 -33.42
C ILE A 9 13.81 -44.38 -32.85
N GLY A 10 14.17 -44.04 -31.61
CA GLY A 10 15.50 -44.04 -30.94
C GLY A 10 16.31 -42.80 -31.39
N ALA A 11 16.98 -41.95 -30.61
CA ALA A 11 17.31 -41.78 -29.18
C ALA A 11 18.00 -40.39 -28.99
N LEU A 12 18.43 -40.08 -27.75
CA LEU A 12 19.41 -39.06 -27.29
C LEU A 12 18.86 -37.62 -27.09
N SER A 13 19.29 -36.79 -26.13
CA SER A 13 20.15 -36.88 -24.94
C SER A 13 20.12 -35.48 -24.30
N SER A 14 20.07 -35.40 -22.97
CA SER A 14 21.01 -34.64 -22.12
C SER A 14 20.36 -34.03 -20.88
N SER A 15 20.75 -34.64 -19.77
CA SER A 15 20.74 -34.15 -18.40
C SER A 15 21.60 -32.89 -18.23
N VAL A 16 21.09 -31.89 -17.50
CA VAL A 16 21.91 -30.92 -16.76
C VAL A 16 21.42 -30.89 -15.32
N ALA A 17 22.36 -31.17 -14.43
CA ALA A 17 22.21 -31.20 -12.98
C ALA A 17 22.27 -29.78 -12.40
N LEU A 18 21.44 -29.52 -11.38
CA LEU A 18 21.66 -28.43 -10.43
C LEU A 18 21.84 -29.02 -9.01
N ARG A 19 23.09 -28.99 -8.56
CA ARG A 19 23.54 -28.92 -7.15
C ARG A 19 23.20 -27.49 -6.65
N SER A 20 23.02 -27.11 -5.40
CA SER A 20 23.15 -27.66 -4.03
C SER A 20 22.83 -26.47 -3.11
N ALA A 21 22.17 -26.67 -1.97
CA ALA A 21 22.51 -26.00 -0.70
C ALA A 21 21.66 -26.52 0.48
N ALA A 22 22.37 -27.18 1.41
CA ALA A 22 22.20 -27.23 2.87
C ALA A 22 20.80 -27.44 3.48
N GLY A 23 20.57 -28.69 3.92
CA GLY A 23 19.54 -29.05 4.88
C GLY A 23 19.90 -28.60 6.29
N ILE A 24 18.86 -28.21 7.04
CA ILE A 24 18.93 -27.82 8.44
C ILE A 24 18.54 -29.07 9.24
N GLU A 25 19.49 -29.59 10.02
CA GLU A 25 19.31 -30.79 10.83
C GLU A 25 18.32 -30.57 11.98
N THR A 26 17.34 -31.46 12.05
CA THR A 26 16.50 -31.69 13.22
C THR A 26 17.27 -32.54 14.23
N PHE A 27 17.36 -32.09 15.48
CA PHE A 27 17.70 -32.95 16.61
C PHE A 27 16.65 -32.80 17.71
N SER A 28 16.11 -33.93 18.14
CA SER A 28 15.07 -34.04 19.14
C SER A 28 15.65 -34.37 20.53
N HIS A 29 14.89 -34.00 21.55
CA HIS A 29 14.91 -34.42 22.97
C HIS A 29 16.12 -34.03 23.86
N GLY A 30 15.85 -33.11 24.79
CA GLY A 30 16.66 -32.90 26.00
C GLY A 30 15.85 -32.20 27.08
N ALA A 31 15.65 -32.87 28.21
CA ALA A 31 14.75 -32.50 29.30
C ALA A 31 14.96 -31.08 29.89
N PHE A 32 13.85 -30.38 30.11
CA PHE A 32 13.77 -29.16 30.90
C PHE A 32 14.10 -29.47 32.37
N LYS A 33 15.35 -29.20 32.80
CA LYS A 33 15.73 -29.18 34.21
C LYS A 33 15.93 -27.72 34.64
N SER A 34 14.99 -27.23 35.45
CA SER A 34 15.19 -26.04 36.26
C SER A 34 16.33 -26.32 37.25
N ARG A 35 17.44 -25.60 37.12
CA ARG A 35 18.48 -25.52 38.13
C ARG A 35 18.46 -24.11 38.71
N CYS A 36 17.74 -23.97 39.82
CA CYS A 36 17.91 -22.84 40.72
C CYS A 36 19.36 -22.86 41.21
N SER A 37 20.15 -21.87 40.80
CA SER A 37 21.47 -21.62 41.37
C SER A 37 21.38 -20.31 42.13
N SER A 38 21.14 -20.44 43.43
CA SER A 38 21.33 -19.38 44.41
C SER A 38 22.82 -19.05 44.51
N TYR A 39 23.20 -17.82 44.15
CA TYR A 39 24.39 -17.19 44.72
C TYR A 39 24.01 -15.76 45.13
N SER A 40 24.05 -15.54 46.44
CA SER A 40 24.13 -14.22 47.06
C SER A 40 25.59 -13.93 47.39
N SER A 41 26.10 -12.81 46.91
CA SER A 41 27.04 -11.90 47.58
C SER A 41 27.50 -10.87 46.54
N SER A 42 26.97 -9.66 46.60
CA SER A 42 27.52 -8.53 47.36
C SER A 42 28.77 -7.95 46.68
N SER A 43 28.52 -6.92 45.87
CA SER A 43 29.48 -5.87 45.55
C SER A 43 28.72 -4.55 45.69
N GLU A 44 28.83 -3.98 46.89
CA GLU A 44 28.35 -2.64 47.22
C GLU A 44 29.13 -1.62 46.39
N SER A 45 28.48 -1.04 45.38
CA SER A 45 28.76 0.33 44.97
C SER A 45 27.54 1.13 45.38
N GLU A 46 27.75 1.96 46.39
CA GLU A 46 26.72 2.74 47.07
C GLU A 46 26.30 3.90 46.16
N TYR A 47 25.38 3.62 45.23
CA TYR A 47 24.55 4.64 44.63
C TYR A 47 23.29 4.75 45.49
N PRO A 48 22.99 5.91 46.10
CA PRO A 48 21.74 6.05 46.82
C PRO A 48 20.62 5.91 45.79
N LYS A 49 19.90 4.78 45.82
CA LYS A 49 18.63 4.62 45.09
C LYS A 49 17.64 5.55 45.76
N PRO A 50 17.25 6.65 45.14
CA PRO A 50 16.27 7.49 45.77
C PRO A 50 14.91 6.91 45.34
N THR A 51 14.16 6.38 46.30
CA THR A 51 12.72 6.13 46.16
C THR A 51 12.02 7.48 46.07
N LYS A 52 12.29 8.20 44.98
CA LYS A 52 11.76 9.53 44.73
C LYS A 52 10.27 9.36 44.49
N LYS A 53 9.49 9.76 45.50
CA LYS A 53 8.06 10.02 45.36
C LYS A 53 7.86 10.88 44.11
N ILE A 54 6.76 10.72 43.41
CA ILE A 54 6.45 11.48 42.17
C ILE A 54 6.69 12.99 42.35
N THR A 55 6.49 13.51 43.57
CA THR A 55 6.80 14.89 44.00
C THR A 55 8.25 15.32 43.76
N ASP A 56 9.24 14.43 43.98
CA ASP A 56 10.67 14.70 43.78
C ASP A 56 11.09 14.72 42.30
N ARG A 57 10.29 14.11 41.42
CA ARG A 57 10.52 14.20 39.96
C ARG A 57 10.04 15.54 39.42
N PHE A 58 9.00 16.11 40.02
CA PHE A 58 8.48 17.42 39.66
C PHE A 58 9.29 18.56 40.29
N SER A 59 9.86 18.37 41.49
CA SER A 59 10.71 19.40 42.13
C SER A 59 11.89 19.79 41.24
N GLY A 60 12.62 18.84 40.67
CA GLY A 60 13.76 19.14 39.80
C GLY A 60 13.40 19.94 38.55
N VAL A 61 12.20 19.76 37.99
CA VAL A 61 11.71 20.57 36.86
C VAL A 61 11.36 21.98 37.34
N ILE A 62 10.69 22.11 38.48
CA ILE A 62 10.29 23.40 39.07
C ILE A 62 11.52 24.23 39.45
N ASP A 63 12.51 23.63 40.09
CA ASP A 63 13.76 24.30 40.48
C ASP A 63 14.51 24.81 39.24
N SER A 64 14.59 24.01 38.19
CA SER A 64 15.22 24.40 36.91
C SER A 64 14.48 25.56 36.21
N VAL A 65 13.15 25.64 36.35
CA VAL A 65 12.32 26.75 35.83
C VAL A 65 12.60 28.03 36.63
N ASN A 66 12.66 27.93 37.96
CA ASN A 66 12.97 29.06 38.85
C ASN A 66 14.38 29.60 38.61
N ASP A 67 15.35 28.71 38.39
CA ASP A 67 16.74 29.04 38.11
C ASP A 67 16.98 29.56 36.68
N ARG A 68 15.91 29.72 35.88
CA ARG A 68 15.97 30.17 34.48
C ARG A 68 16.95 29.35 33.62
N GLN A 69 17.20 28.09 33.97
CA GLN A 69 18.16 27.24 33.27
C GLN A 69 17.72 26.93 31.82
N PHE A 70 16.43 27.07 31.52
CA PHE A 70 15.85 26.94 30.18
C PHE A 70 16.03 28.20 29.31
N GLU A 71 16.46 29.34 29.87
CA GLU A 71 16.63 30.61 29.16
C GLU A 71 17.87 30.61 28.25
N ASN A 72 18.91 29.85 28.59
CA ASN A 72 20.18 29.81 27.86
C ASN A 72 20.38 28.53 27.03
N LEU A 73 19.29 27.87 26.64
CA LEU A 73 19.39 26.66 25.81
C LEU A 73 19.78 27.01 24.36
N PRO A 74 20.74 26.28 23.77
CA PRO A 74 21.07 26.45 22.37
C PRO A 74 19.82 26.17 21.52
N GLY A 75 19.42 27.14 20.70
CA GLY A 75 18.22 27.03 19.84
C GLY A 75 16.90 27.50 20.47
N LYS A 76 16.91 28.06 21.69
CA LYS A 76 15.71 28.67 22.30
C LYS A 76 15.11 29.74 21.36
N GLY A 77 13.80 29.66 21.13
CA GLY A 77 13.05 30.59 20.27
C GLY A 77 13.07 30.28 18.77
N LYS A 78 13.90 29.31 18.31
CA LYS A 78 13.78 28.79 16.95
C LYS A 78 12.64 27.76 16.90
N PRO A 79 11.78 27.78 15.87
CA PRO A 79 10.82 26.71 15.66
C PRO A 79 11.55 25.36 15.60
N LEU A 80 11.08 24.39 16.37
CA LEU A 80 11.60 23.03 16.32
C LEU A 80 11.30 22.44 14.94
N ASP A 81 12.32 21.98 14.22
CA ASP A 81 12.11 21.28 12.96
C ASP A 81 11.63 19.85 13.25
N LEU A 82 10.34 19.62 13.09
CA LEU A 82 9.73 18.30 13.26
C LEU A 82 9.99 17.37 12.07
N ASN A 83 10.60 17.86 10.98
CA ASN A 83 10.78 17.08 9.75
C ASN A 83 12.10 16.34 9.67
N THR A 84 13.07 16.64 10.54
CA THR A 84 14.37 15.97 10.53
C THR A 84 14.34 14.76 11.44
N ASN A 85 14.57 13.57 10.89
CA ASN A 85 14.70 12.36 11.67
C ASN A 85 16.16 12.17 12.14
N PRO A 86 16.48 12.33 13.44
CA PRO A 86 17.85 12.19 13.94
C PRO A 86 18.44 10.78 13.79
N HIS A 87 17.58 9.79 13.49
CA HIS A 87 17.95 8.39 13.33
C HIS A 87 18.05 7.97 11.86
N ALA A 88 17.73 8.85 10.91
CA ALA A 88 17.87 8.56 9.49
C ALA A 88 19.24 9.01 8.96
N ASP A 89 19.76 8.30 7.96
CA ASP A 89 20.91 8.76 7.20
C ASP A 89 20.59 10.10 6.48
N PRO A 90 21.54 11.04 6.34
CA PRO A 90 21.27 12.34 5.71
C PRO A 90 20.71 12.26 4.28
N ALA A 91 21.07 11.23 3.50
CA ALA A 91 20.52 11.04 2.16
C ALA A 91 19.06 10.59 2.21
N GLU A 92 18.73 9.68 3.12
CA GLU A 92 17.38 9.15 3.34
C GLU A 92 16.43 10.22 3.91
N ASP A 93 16.89 11.00 4.90
CA ASP A 93 16.15 12.16 5.43
C ASP A 93 15.83 13.17 4.32
N THR A 94 16.81 13.46 3.45
CA THR A 94 16.61 14.36 2.31
C THR A 94 15.60 13.81 1.32
N LEU A 95 15.64 12.52 1.01
CA LEU A 95 14.68 11.87 0.12
C LEU A 95 13.24 11.98 0.68
N TYR A 96 13.01 11.58 1.93
CA TYR A 96 11.69 11.66 2.55
C TYR A 96 11.19 13.09 2.67
N ARG A 97 12.08 14.04 2.93
CA ARG A 97 11.78 15.47 2.93
C ARG A 97 11.36 15.98 1.56
N ILE A 98 12.00 15.53 0.48
CA ILE A 98 11.62 15.91 -0.89
C ILE A 98 10.26 15.31 -1.24
N LEU A 99 10.03 14.02 -0.95
CA LEU A 99 8.77 13.33 -1.25
C LEU A 99 7.58 13.93 -0.49
N SER A 100 7.76 14.24 0.80
CA SER A 100 6.74 14.88 1.64
C SER A 100 6.42 16.31 1.19
N ARG A 101 7.44 17.10 0.84
CA ARG A 101 7.26 18.46 0.29
C ARG A 101 6.50 18.47 -1.03
N ASN A 102 6.80 17.52 -1.91
CA ASN A 102 6.16 17.40 -3.23
C ASN A 102 4.78 16.73 -3.19
N LYS A 103 4.32 16.28 -2.02
CA LYS A 103 3.06 15.52 -1.84
C LYS A 103 2.93 14.38 -2.85
N CYS A 104 4.03 13.65 -3.09
CA CYS A 104 4.02 12.52 -3.99
C CYS A 104 2.99 11.49 -3.49
N ALA A 105 1.90 11.32 -4.25
CA ALA A 105 0.85 10.40 -3.89
C ALA A 105 1.25 8.98 -4.34
N PRO A 106 0.86 7.94 -3.60
CA PRO A 106 1.01 6.57 -4.08
C PRO A 106 0.28 6.37 -5.41
N GLU A 107 0.82 5.50 -6.27
CA GLU A 107 0.25 5.18 -7.58
C GLU A 107 -1.25 4.88 -7.54
N TRP A 108 -1.71 4.10 -6.55
CA TRP A 108 -3.13 3.76 -6.41
C TRP A 108 -4.03 4.98 -6.15
N VAL A 109 -3.53 6.03 -5.48
CA VAL A 109 -4.27 7.27 -5.22
C VAL A 109 -4.44 8.05 -6.51
N GLU A 110 -3.37 8.16 -7.31
CA GLU A 110 -3.40 8.83 -8.60
C GLU A 110 -4.31 8.09 -9.58
N LEU A 111 -4.18 6.77 -9.64
CA LEU A 111 -5.03 5.91 -10.47
C LEU A 111 -6.50 5.98 -10.05
N ASN A 112 -6.80 6.06 -8.75
CA ASN A 112 -8.18 6.26 -8.27
C ASN A 112 -8.77 7.57 -8.79
N LYS A 113 -7.99 8.66 -8.72
CA LYS A 113 -8.40 9.97 -9.22
C LYS A 113 -8.66 9.91 -10.73
N GLU A 114 -7.77 9.27 -11.48
CA GLU A 114 -7.92 9.09 -12.92
C GLU A 114 -9.17 8.29 -13.28
N ILE A 115 -9.40 7.15 -12.64
CA ILE A 115 -10.60 6.32 -12.84
C ILE A 115 -11.86 7.15 -12.60
N ARG A 116 -11.91 7.90 -11.50
CA ARG A 116 -13.10 8.71 -11.16
C ARG A 116 -13.34 9.82 -12.17
N SER A 117 -12.30 10.47 -12.67
CA SER A 117 -12.41 11.45 -13.76
C SER A 117 -12.96 10.80 -15.03
N ASN A 118 -12.32 9.71 -15.49
CA ASN A 118 -12.72 9.01 -16.71
C ASN A 118 -14.17 8.52 -16.64
N VAL A 119 -14.63 8.05 -15.46
CA VAL A 119 -16.02 7.63 -15.25
C VAL A 119 -17.00 8.80 -15.42
N VAL A 120 -16.67 9.99 -14.89
CA VAL A 120 -17.51 11.19 -15.04
C VAL A 120 -17.57 11.63 -16.50
N ASP A 121 -16.42 11.69 -17.16
CA ASP A 121 -16.33 12.07 -18.57
C ASP A 121 -17.10 11.10 -19.46
N TRP A 122 -16.91 9.79 -19.25
CA TRP A 122 -17.62 8.73 -19.95
C TRP A 122 -19.14 8.80 -19.74
N ARG A 123 -19.61 9.01 -18.50
CA ARG A 123 -21.05 9.19 -18.23
C ARG A 123 -21.63 10.41 -18.93
N SER A 124 -20.88 11.52 -18.96
CA SER A 124 -21.33 12.73 -19.65
C SER A 124 -21.42 12.51 -21.18
N ALA A 125 -20.46 11.78 -21.76
CA ALA A 125 -20.46 11.41 -23.17
C ALA A 125 -21.61 10.46 -23.50
N LEU A 126 -21.87 9.47 -22.65
CA LEU A 126 -23.00 8.56 -22.77
C LEU A 126 -24.33 9.31 -22.72
N LYS A 127 -24.51 10.23 -21.76
CA LYS A 127 -25.73 11.04 -21.65
C LYS A 127 -25.96 11.91 -22.90
N LYS A 128 -24.91 12.54 -23.44
CA LYS A 128 -24.99 13.29 -24.70
C LYS A 128 -25.39 12.42 -25.89
N ALA A 129 -24.77 11.24 -26.03
CA ALA A 129 -25.12 10.30 -27.09
C ALA A 129 -26.57 9.81 -26.96
N TRP A 130 -27.04 9.61 -25.72
CA TRP A 130 -28.41 9.21 -25.43
C TRP A 130 -29.43 10.28 -25.87
N THR A 131 -29.20 11.56 -25.57
CA THR A 131 -30.10 12.65 -26.00
C THR A 131 -30.17 12.82 -27.52
N HIS A 132 -29.09 12.49 -28.23
CA HIS A 132 -29.06 12.57 -29.70
C HIS A 132 -29.67 11.34 -30.38
N LYS A 133 -29.79 10.21 -29.68
CA LYS A 133 -30.38 8.97 -30.19
C LYS A 133 -31.81 9.20 -30.70
N ASP A 134 -32.60 9.95 -29.94
CA ASP A 134 -34.00 10.23 -30.29
C ASP A 134 -34.17 11.16 -31.50
N SER A 135 -33.09 11.85 -31.91
CA SER A 135 -33.11 12.85 -32.98
C SER A 135 -32.43 12.41 -34.28
N VAL A 136 -31.34 11.63 -34.20
CA VAL A 136 -30.36 11.53 -35.29
C VAL A 136 -30.28 10.12 -35.93
N GLY A 137 -31.08 9.17 -35.43
CA GLY A 137 -31.25 7.83 -36.00
C GLY A 137 -30.26 6.77 -35.49
N ASP A 138 -30.63 5.50 -35.66
CA ASP A 138 -29.98 4.35 -35.00
C ASP A 138 -28.52 4.12 -35.40
N SER A 139 -28.10 4.49 -36.62
CA SER A 139 -26.76 4.20 -37.13
C SER A 139 -25.65 4.95 -36.38
N LYS A 140 -25.84 6.25 -36.11
CA LYS A 140 -24.87 7.06 -35.34
C LYS A 140 -24.84 6.66 -33.87
N TRP A 141 -25.98 6.22 -33.34
CA TRP A 141 -26.06 5.66 -31.99
C TRP A 141 -25.26 4.36 -31.87
N ILE A 142 -25.36 3.46 -32.86
CA ILE A 142 -24.61 2.19 -32.86
C ILE A 142 -23.10 2.46 -32.81
N GLU A 143 -22.59 3.34 -33.68
CA GLU A 143 -21.16 3.70 -33.69
C GLU A 143 -20.70 4.33 -32.37
N ALA A 144 -21.47 5.31 -31.86
CA ALA A 144 -21.19 5.93 -30.57
C ALA A 144 -21.21 4.90 -29.42
N SER A 145 -22.15 3.96 -29.45
CA SER A 145 -22.27 2.91 -28.42
C SER A 145 -21.06 1.97 -28.40
N GLU A 146 -20.53 1.59 -29.57
CA GLU A 146 -19.32 0.75 -29.65
C GLU A 146 -18.08 1.49 -29.14
N SER A 147 -17.92 2.78 -29.49
CA SER A 147 -16.85 3.62 -28.95
C SER A 147 -16.94 3.76 -27.42
N LEU A 148 -18.15 3.97 -26.90
CA LEU A 148 -18.37 4.07 -25.45
C LEU A 148 -18.14 2.74 -24.72
N LYS A 149 -18.45 1.59 -25.33
CA LYS A 149 -18.10 0.27 -24.77
C LYS A 149 -16.60 0.06 -24.70
N LEU A 150 -15.85 0.50 -25.73
CA LEU A 150 -14.39 0.44 -25.71
C LEU A 150 -13.79 1.31 -24.60
N GLN A 151 -14.29 2.53 -24.41
CA GLN A 151 -13.87 3.41 -23.32
C GLN A 151 -14.21 2.80 -21.94
N MET A 152 -15.40 2.21 -21.79
CA MET A 152 -15.78 1.49 -20.58
C MET A 152 -14.83 0.33 -20.28
N ARG A 153 -14.40 -0.41 -21.32
CA ARG A 153 -13.41 -1.50 -21.17
C ARG A 153 -12.06 -0.97 -20.69
N ASP A 154 -11.59 0.17 -21.21
CA ASP A 154 -10.36 0.79 -20.73
C ASP A 154 -10.45 1.20 -19.26
N ILE A 155 -11.57 1.83 -18.86
CA ILE A 155 -11.84 2.16 -17.46
C ILE A 155 -11.83 0.89 -16.60
N ASN A 156 -12.46 -0.20 -17.06
CA ASN A 156 -12.49 -1.47 -16.33
C ASN A 156 -11.10 -2.10 -16.21
N ASN A 157 -10.24 -1.98 -17.21
CA ASN A 157 -8.84 -2.41 -17.12
C ASN A 157 -8.07 -1.61 -16.07
N LYS A 158 -8.32 -0.29 -15.98
CA LYS A 158 -7.74 0.56 -14.93
C LYS A 158 -8.27 0.17 -13.55
N VAL A 159 -9.57 -0.10 -13.41
CA VAL A 159 -10.16 -0.61 -12.16
C VAL A 159 -9.54 -1.94 -11.76
N PHE A 160 -9.31 -2.85 -12.71
CA PHE A 160 -8.62 -4.11 -12.46
C PHE A 160 -7.19 -3.86 -11.96
N ARG A 161 -6.40 -3.02 -12.65
CA ARG A 161 -5.06 -2.63 -12.19
C ARG A 161 -5.07 -2.02 -10.79
N TYR A 162 -6.01 -1.12 -10.53
CA TYR A 162 -6.20 -0.49 -9.22
C TYR A 162 -6.45 -1.54 -8.13
N ASN A 163 -7.36 -2.49 -8.38
CA ASN A 163 -7.66 -3.56 -7.42
C ASN A 163 -6.45 -4.46 -7.13
N LEU A 164 -5.49 -4.58 -8.05
CA LEU A 164 -4.26 -5.34 -7.83
C LEU A 164 -3.25 -4.63 -6.92
N ILE A 165 -3.26 -3.30 -6.88
CA ILE A 165 -2.26 -2.49 -6.15
C ILE A 165 -2.80 -1.84 -4.88
N VAL A 166 -4.12 -1.84 -4.70
CA VAL A 166 -4.77 -1.17 -3.57
C VAL A 166 -4.66 -2.01 -2.29
N PRO A 167 -4.50 -1.38 -1.11
CA PRO A 167 -4.66 -2.08 0.15
C PRO A 167 -6.06 -2.70 0.29
N PHE A 168 -6.12 -3.85 0.98
CA PHE A 168 -7.36 -4.59 1.21
C PHE A 168 -8.51 -3.70 1.72
N GLY A 169 -9.73 -3.97 1.24
CA GLY A 169 -10.94 -3.24 1.63
C GLY A 169 -11.17 -1.90 0.92
N ARG A 170 -10.32 -1.53 -0.05
CA ARG A 170 -10.48 -0.32 -0.88
C ARG A 170 -10.70 -0.62 -2.37
N GLU A 171 -10.96 -1.88 -2.69
CA GLU A 171 -11.25 -2.37 -4.03
C GLU A 171 -12.54 -1.75 -4.59
N MET A 172 -12.64 -1.71 -5.92
CA MET A 172 -13.73 -1.09 -6.64
C MET A 172 -14.35 -2.05 -7.66
N PHE A 173 -15.66 -1.90 -7.87
CA PHE A 173 -16.36 -2.60 -8.93
C PHE A 173 -16.22 -1.86 -10.26
N GLY A 174 -16.05 -2.63 -11.34
CA GLY A 174 -16.08 -2.11 -12.70
C GLY A 174 -17.47 -1.66 -13.14
N LEU A 175 -17.49 -0.90 -14.23
CA LEU A 175 -18.70 -0.47 -14.92
C LEU A 175 -19.32 -1.63 -15.71
N LYS A 176 -20.66 -1.66 -15.72
CA LYS A 176 -21.46 -2.58 -16.54
C LYS A 176 -22.39 -1.76 -17.43
N TRP A 177 -22.45 -2.12 -18.70
CA TRP A 177 -23.19 -1.36 -19.73
C TRP A 177 -24.68 -1.31 -19.40
N GLU A 178 -25.29 -2.46 -19.14
CA GLU A 178 -26.73 -2.62 -18.92
C GLU A 178 -27.20 -1.77 -17.72
N LYS A 179 -26.43 -1.82 -16.63
CA LYS A 179 -26.71 -1.05 -15.41
C LYS A 179 -26.67 0.45 -15.63
N GLU A 180 -25.85 0.94 -16.57
CA GLU A 180 -25.80 2.37 -16.88
C GLU A 180 -26.94 2.79 -17.80
N ILE A 181 -27.33 1.94 -18.75
CA ILE A 181 -28.48 2.19 -19.62
C ILE A 181 -29.77 2.19 -18.81
N ASP A 182 -29.95 1.27 -17.87
CA ASP A 182 -31.14 1.23 -17.02
C ASP A 182 -31.25 2.48 -16.13
N ARG A 183 -30.12 2.97 -15.60
CA ARG A 183 -30.05 4.25 -14.89
C ARG A 183 -30.56 5.42 -15.74
N LEU A 184 -30.15 5.47 -17.03
CA LEU A 184 -30.58 6.53 -17.94
C LEU A 184 -32.07 6.45 -18.28
N LYS A 185 -32.61 5.23 -18.42
CA LYS A 185 -34.06 5.03 -18.63
C LYS A 185 -34.86 5.56 -17.43
N GLU A 186 -34.43 5.23 -16.22
CA GLU A 186 -35.06 5.72 -14.98
C GLU A 186 -35.00 7.26 -14.89
N GLU A 187 -33.85 7.86 -15.22
CA GLU A 187 -33.69 9.32 -15.23
C GLU A 187 -34.58 10.01 -16.27
N SER A 188 -34.74 9.40 -17.46
CA SER A 188 -35.64 9.92 -18.51
C SER A 188 -37.12 9.72 -18.20
N ALA A 189 -37.48 8.74 -17.38
CA ALA A 189 -38.86 8.47 -16.98
C ALA A 189 -39.33 9.35 -15.80
N GLY A 190 -38.41 9.92 -15.05
CA GLY A 190 -38.69 10.78 -13.89
C GLY A 190 -38.63 12.30 -14.16
N SER A 191 -38.31 12.73 -15.39
CA SER A 191 -38.41 14.14 -15.84
C SER A 191 -39.69 14.37 -16.61
#